data_AF-A0A9X3DG36-F1
#
_entry.id   AF-A0A9X3DG36-F1
#
_cell.length_a   1.000
_cell.length_b   1.000
_cell.length_c   1.000
_cell.angle_alpha   90.00
_cell.angle_beta   90.00
_cell.angle_gamma   90.00
#
_symmetry.space_group_name_H-M   'P 1'
#
loop_
_entity.id
_entity.type
_entity.pdbx_description
1 polymer ?
#
loop_
_entity_poly.entity_id
_entity_poly.type
_entity_poly.pdbx_seq_one_letter_code
_entity_poly.pdbx_strand_id
1 'polypeptide(L)'
;MKNVLIKIARYSSFVIMLIFISSLQVHAQRFRGNIEYYSSVFPSEDGKIKSINGTPITYYNSVFKSEDGKVKSIGDKRIEYYNSVFPSEDGKIKSIGDVRVAYYNSVFPDEDGKIKTIGNIRFEYFNATASKSKGKIKSIQNEGDDPASDDALNTYYFIEKLNQQ
;
A
#
# COMPACT_ATOMS: atom_id res chain seq x y z
N MET A 1 36.33 -43.88 1.54
CA MET A 1 36.82 -42.51 1.24
C MET A 1 35.71 -41.55 0.79
N LYS A 2 34.80 -41.95 -0.13
CA LYS A 2 33.71 -41.09 -0.65
C LYS A 2 32.79 -40.49 0.45
N ASN A 3 32.48 -41.24 1.51
CA ASN A 3 31.58 -40.77 2.58
C ASN A 3 32.20 -39.72 3.53
N VAL A 4 33.54 -39.66 3.63
CA VAL A 4 34.25 -38.69 4.47
C VAL A 4 34.36 -37.34 3.74
N LEU A 5 34.63 -37.37 2.43
CA LEU A 5 34.67 -36.19 1.57
C LEU A 5 33.30 -35.47 1.49
N ILE A 6 32.20 -36.22 1.39
CA ILE A 6 30.83 -35.65 1.39
C ILE A 6 30.49 -35.02 2.75
N LYS A 7 30.95 -35.61 3.87
CA LYS A 7 30.78 -35.02 5.21
C LYS A 7 31.55 -33.70 5.34
N ILE A 8 32.82 -33.66 4.94
CA ILE A 8 33.67 -32.45 5.01
C ILE A 8 33.11 -31.33 4.12
N ALA A 9 32.61 -31.65 2.91
CA ALA A 9 31.97 -30.68 2.02
C ALA A 9 30.67 -30.09 2.58
N ARG A 10 29.91 -30.84 3.40
CA ARG A 10 28.70 -30.33 4.07
C ARG A 10 29.04 -29.36 5.21
N TYR A 11 30.11 -29.64 5.97
CA TYR A 11 30.55 -28.75 7.05
C TYR A 11 31.16 -27.45 6.51
N SER A 12 31.94 -27.50 5.43
CA SER A 12 32.48 -26.29 4.80
C SER A 12 31.38 -25.39 4.23
N SER A 13 30.35 -25.97 3.61
CA SER A 13 29.18 -25.23 3.12
C SER A 13 28.41 -24.52 4.25
N PHE A 14 28.24 -25.18 5.40
CA PHE A 14 27.57 -24.58 6.55
C PHE A 14 28.37 -23.41 7.17
N VAL A 15 29.69 -23.53 7.21
CA VAL A 15 30.58 -22.46 7.70
C VAL A 15 30.56 -21.26 6.74
N ILE A 16 30.57 -21.51 5.42
CA ILE A 16 30.47 -20.44 4.40
C ILE A 16 29.12 -19.71 4.51
N MET A 17 28.02 -20.45 4.73
CA MET A 17 26.70 -19.87 4.96
C MET A 17 26.65 -19.01 6.23
N LEU A 18 27.25 -19.45 7.33
CA LEU A 18 27.35 -18.67 8.58
C LEU A 18 28.15 -17.37 8.41
N ILE A 19 29.25 -17.41 7.64
CA ILE A 19 30.06 -16.23 7.31
C ILE A 19 29.30 -15.27 6.38
N PHE A 20 28.48 -15.79 5.47
CA PHE A 20 27.63 -14.98 4.59
C PHE A 20 26.49 -14.29 5.35
N ILE A 21 25.94 -14.94 6.39
CA ILE A 21 24.90 -14.34 7.23
C ILE A 21 25.49 -13.26 8.14
N SER A 22 26.72 -13.42 8.63
CA SER A 22 27.37 -12.42 9.48
C SER A 22 27.88 -11.19 8.73
N SER A 23 28.08 -11.26 7.41
CA SER A 23 28.45 -10.12 6.56
C SER A 23 27.26 -9.29 6.07
N LEU A 24 26.03 -9.77 6.26
CA LEU A 24 24.81 -9.00 6.03
C LEU A 24 24.59 -8.00 7.17
N GLN A 25 25.28 -6.86 7.11
CA GLN A 25 24.93 -5.72 7.94
C GLN A 25 23.61 -5.12 7.45
N VAL A 26 22.50 -5.56 8.04
CA VAL A 26 21.19 -4.93 7.87
C VAL A 26 21.25 -3.56 8.56
N HIS A 27 21.43 -2.51 7.77
CA HIS A 27 21.35 -1.14 8.23
C HIS A 27 19.88 -0.75 8.41
N ALA A 28 19.26 -1.26 9.48
CA ALA A 28 17.95 -0.78 9.89
C ALA A 28 18.11 0.65 10.40
N GLN A 29 17.47 1.61 9.72
CA GLN A 29 17.38 2.98 10.19
C GLN A 29 16.71 2.96 11.57
N ARG A 30 17.48 3.26 12.63
CA ARG A 30 16.95 3.28 13.99
C ARG A 30 15.99 4.46 14.13
N PHE A 31 14.71 4.19 14.29
CA PHE A 31 13.73 5.20 14.69
C PHE A 31 14.07 5.68 16.11
N ARG A 32 14.30 6.99 16.30
CA ARG A 32 14.70 7.57 17.60
C ARG A 32 13.51 8.15 18.40
N GLY A 33 12.28 7.85 18.00
CA GLY A 33 11.07 8.33 18.65
C GLY A 33 10.49 7.36 19.66
N ASN A 34 9.50 7.85 20.43
CA ASN A 34 8.69 7.01 21.31
C ASN A 34 7.60 6.30 20.48
N ILE A 35 7.44 5.00 20.70
CA ILE A 35 6.33 4.21 20.16
C ILE A 35 5.60 3.59 21.33
N GLU A 36 4.31 3.88 21.45
CA GLU A 36 3.43 3.19 22.39
C GLU A 36 2.61 2.15 21.65
N TYR A 37 2.29 1.05 22.33
CA TYR A 37 1.45 -0.03 21.80
C TYR A 37 0.17 -0.17 22.62
N TYR A 38 -0.89 -0.62 21.98
CA TYR A 38 -2.11 -1.01 22.68
C TYR A 38 -1.86 -2.27 23.51
N SER A 39 -2.36 -2.25 24.75
CA SER A 39 -2.65 -3.44 25.54
C SER A 39 -4.16 -3.46 25.71
N SER A 40 -4.85 -4.23 24.87
CA SER A 40 -6.30 -4.23 24.76
C SER A 40 -6.85 -5.65 24.88
N VAL A 41 -8.06 -5.75 25.43
CA VAL A 41 -8.82 -7.01 25.41
C VAL A 41 -9.41 -7.30 24.04
N PHE A 42 -9.42 -6.31 23.13
CA PHE A 42 -9.94 -6.45 21.78
C PHE A 42 -8.82 -6.89 20.83
N PRO A 43 -8.92 -8.09 20.22
CA PRO A 43 -7.88 -8.59 19.31
C PRO A 43 -7.66 -7.70 18.07
N SER A 44 -8.66 -6.90 17.69
CA SER A 44 -8.59 -5.99 16.53
C SER A 44 -7.62 -4.82 16.74
N GLU A 45 -7.19 -4.53 17.97
CA GLU A 45 -6.23 -3.45 18.27
C GLU A 45 -5.06 -3.87 19.16
N ASP A 46 -5.15 -5.00 19.87
CA ASP A 46 -4.08 -5.45 20.76
C ASP A 46 -2.74 -5.65 20.04
N GLY A 47 -1.66 -5.17 20.66
CA GLY A 47 -0.31 -5.18 20.10
C GLY A 47 -0.08 -4.22 18.92
N LYS A 48 -1.08 -3.46 18.48
CA LYS A 48 -0.90 -2.44 17.43
C LYS A 48 -0.31 -1.15 17.99
N ILE A 49 0.26 -0.33 17.11
CA ILE A 49 0.87 0.95 17.49
C ILE A 49 -0.23 1.91 17.94
N LYS A 50 -0.20 2.32 19.20
CA LYS A 50 -1.10 3.28 19.80
C LYS A 50 -0.69 4.72 19.52
N SER A 51 0.61 5.00 19.54
CA SER A 51 1.11 6.33 19.23
C SER A 51 2.57 6.32 18.75
N ILE A 52 2.94 7.34 17.99
CA ILE A 52 4.32 7.63 17.58
C ILE A 52 4.63 9.07 17.97
N ASN A 53 5.61 9.29 18.85
CA ASN A 53 5.96 10.61 19.40
C ASN A 53 4.74 11.37 19.92
N GLY A 54 3.83 10.69 20.60
CA GLY A 54 2.59 11.28 21.12
C GLY A 54 1.51 11.55 20.07
N THR A 55 1.75 11.29 18.78
CA THR A 55 0.69 11.33 17.75
C THR A 55 -0.13 10.04 17.86
N PRO A 56 -1.41 10.11 18.23
CA PRO A 56 -2.23 8.92 18.45
C PRO A 56 -2.58 8.25 17.11
N ILE A 57 -2.63 6.93 17.12
CA ILE A 57 -3.15 6.09 16.04
C ILE A 57 -4.29 5.28 16.64
N THR A 58 -5.48 5.39 16.07
CA THR A 58 -6.65 4.61 16.52
C THR A 58 -7.06 3.59 15.47
N TYR A 59 -7.74 2.53 15.89
CA TYR A 59 -8.19 1.45 15.01
C TYR A 59 -9.71 1.29 15.07
N TYR A 60 -10.27 0.70 14.02
CA TYR A 60 -11.64 0.24 14.01
C TYR A 60 -11.77 -1.03 14.84
N ASN A 61 -12.73 -1.02 15.76
CA ASN A 61 -13.28 -2.22 16.39
C ASN A 61 -14.71 -2.34 15.85
N SER A 62 -14.86 -3.09 14.77
CA SER A 62 -16.07 -3.10 13.95
C SER A 62 -16.58 -4.52 13.74
N VAL A 63 -17.90 -4.67 13.65
CA VAL A 63 -18.52 -5.94 13.24
C VAL A 63 -18.34 -6.20 11.75
N PHE A 64 -18.01 -5.16 10.98
CA PHE A 64 -17.77 -5.27 9.55
C PHE A 64 -16.32 -5.62 9.28
N LYS A 65 -16.10 -6.81 8.70
CA LYS A 65 -14.76 -7.28 8.30
C LYS A 65 -14.05 -6.34 7.32
N SER A 66 -14.81 -5.54 6.58
CA SER A 66 -14.28 -4.57 5.62
C SER A 66 -13.44 -3.49 6.28
N GLU A 67 -13.63 -3.18 7.57
CA GLU A 67 -12.86 -2.17 8.29
C GLU A 67 -12.27 -2.62 9.63
N ASP A 68 -12.71 -3.76 10.19
CA ASP A 68 -12.24 -4.21 11.51
C ASP A 68 -10.72 -4.34 11.59
N GLY A 69 -10.15 -3.76 12.65
CA GLY A 69 -8.71 -3.65 12.88
C GLY A 69 -7.95 -2.72 11.94
N LYS A 70 -8.59 -2.05 10.98
CA LYS A 70 -7.91 -1.05 10.13
C LYS A 70 -7.70 0.26 10.90
N VAL A 71 -6.76 1.08 10.42
CA VAL A 71 -6.45 2.38 11.05
C VAL A 71 -7.64 3.31 10.85
N LYS A 72 -8.21 3.80 11.95
CA LYS A 72 -9.33 4.73 11.97
C LYS A 72 -8.89 6.18 11.97
N SER A 73 -7.78 6.50 12.63
CA SER A 73 -7.22 7.85 12.60
C SER A 73 -5.73 7.84 12.91
N ILE A 74 -5.05 8.89 12.44
CA ILE A 74 -3.68 9.26 12.82
C ILE A 74 -3.73 10.75 13.17
N GLY A 75 -3.49 11.10 14.44
CA GLY A 75 -3.69 12.46 14.93
C GLY A 75 -5.13 12.94 14.70
N ASP A 76 -5.28 14.09 14.05
CA ASP A 76 -6.56 14.70 13.67
C ASP A 76 -7.14 14.14 12.36
N LYS A 77 -6.37 13.36 11.60
CA LYS A 77 -6.82 12.82 10.31
C LYS A 77 -7.55 11.50 10.50
N ARG A 78 -8.85 11.51 10.22
CA ARG A 78 -9.70 10.31 10.16
C ARG A 78 -9.50 9.59 8.83
N ILE A 79 -9.47 8.27 8.86
CA ILE A 79 -9.48 7.42 7.67
C ILE A 79 -10.81 6.68 7.66
N GLU A 80 -11.53 6.74 6.55
CA GLU A 80 -12.76 5.97 6.36
C GLU A 80 -12.54 4.90 5.30
N TYR A 81 -13.26 3.78 5.43
CA TYR A 81 -13.25 2.69 4.47
C TYR A 81 -14.63 2.50 3.85
N TYR A 82 -14.67 1.97 2.64
CA TYR A 82 -15.92 1.51 2.03
C TYR A 82 -16.43 0.27 2.77
N ASN A 83 -17.71 0.29 3.13
CA ASN A 83 -18.49 -0.87 3.49
C ASN A 83 -19.50 -1.05 2.36
N SER A 84 -19.10 -1.79 1.32
CA SER A 84 -19.80 -1.84 0.03
C SER A 84 -20.23 -3.27 -0.28
N VAL A 85 -21.37 -3.40 -0.94
CA VAL A 85 -21.80 -4.69 -1.51
C VAL A 85 -20.99 -5.06 -2.75
N PHE A 86 -20.27 -4.09 -3.33
CA PHE A 86 -19.41 -4.29 -4.48
C PHE A 86 -18.02 -4.72 -4.02
N PRO A 87 -17.58 -5.96 -4.33
CA PRO A 87 -16.26 -6.44 -3.93
C PRO A 87 -15.10 -5.60 -4.49
N SER A 88 -15.36 -4.85 -5.56
CA SER A 88 -14.36 -4.01 -6.22
C SER A 88 -13.92 -2.82 -5.39
N GLU A 89 -14.69 -2.40 -4.38
CA GLU A 89 -14.32 -1.30 -3.48
C GLU A 89 -14.44 -1.63 -1.99
N ASP A 90 -15.09 -2.73 -1.61
CA ASP A 90 -15.29 -3.08 -0.20
C ASP A 90 -13.97 -3.16 0.58
N GLY A 91 -13.95 -2.49 1.73
CA GLY A 91 -12.79 -2.34 2.60
C GLY A 91 -11.66 -1.45 2.05
N LYS A 92 -11.80 -0.84 0.87
CA LYS A 92 -10.81 0.14 0.38
C LYS A 92 -10.98 1.49 1.07
N ILE A 93 -9.95 2.33 1.05
CA ILE A 93 -9.98 3.66 1.66
C ILE A 93 -10.98 4.53 0.91
N LYS A 94 -11.95 5.10 1.63
CA LYS A 94 -12.94 6.04 1.14
C LYS A 94 -12.48 7.49 1.31
N SER A 95 -11.79 7.79 2.40
CA SER A 95 -11.28 9.14 2.66
C SER A 95 -10.14 9.13 3.67
N ILE A 96 -9.31 10.17 3.62
CA ILE A 96 -8.32 10.53 4.64
C ILE A 96 -8.47 12.03 4.90
N GLY A 97 -8.98 12.39 6.07
CA GLY A 97 -9.41 13.76 6.35
C GLY A 97 -10.42 14.24 5.30
N ASP A 98 -10.15 15.38 4.67
CA ASP A 98 -11.01 15.97 3.65
C ASP A 98 -10.78 15.39 2.24
N VAL A 99 -9.74 14.59 2.05
CA VAL A 99 -9.41 13.98 0.75
C VAL A 99 -10.22 12.70 0.58
N ARG A 100 -11.11 12.70 -0.41
CA ARG A 100 -11.91 11.51 -0.78
C ARG A 100 -11.21 10.68 -1.84
N VAL A 101 -11.41 9.37 -1.78
CA VAL A 101 -10.96 8.41 -2.77
C VAL A 101 -12.17 7.67 -3.34
N ALA A 102 -12.29 7.65 -4.66
CA ALA A 102 -13.32 6.88 -5.35
C ALA A 102 -12.66 5.80 -6.20
N TYR A 103 -13.39 4.70 -6.40
CA TYR A 103 -12.97 3.59 -7.25
C TYR A 103 -13.92 3.43 -8.42
N TYR A 104 -13.45 2.80 -9.48
CA TYR A 104 -14.31 2.34 -10.57
C TYR A 104 -15.11 1.13 -10.10
N ASN A 105 -16.43 1.20 -10.28
CA ASN A 105 -17.32 0.05 -10.25
C ASN A 105 -17.75 -0.19 -11.69
N SER A 106 -17.00 -1.04 -12.40
CA SER A 106 -17.07 -1.17 -13.85
C SER A 106 -17.39 -2.59 -14.26
N VAL A 107 -18.16 -2.73 -15.34
CA VAL A 107 -18.35 -4.03 -16.01
C VAL A 107 -17.11 -4.48 -16.77
N PHE A 108 -16.14 -3.59 -16.97
CA PHE A 108 -14.84 -3.89 -17.57
C PHE A 108 -13.86 -4.32 -16.48
N PRO A 109 -13.44 -5.60 -16.44
CA PRO A 109 -12.59 -6.12 -15.37
C PRO A 109 -11.25 -5.40 -15.22
N ASP A 110 -10.77 -4.74 -16.28
CA ASP A 110 -9.45 -4.12 -16.32
C ASP A 110 -9.40 -2.76 -15.64
N GLU A 111 -10.54 -2.13 -15.37
CA GLU A 111 -10.62 -0.89 -14.57
C GLU A 111 -11.41 -1.08 -13.28
N ASP A 112 -12.19 -2.16 -13.16
CA ASP A 112 -12.98 -2.43 -11.95
C ASP A 112 -12.10 -2.48 -10.68
N GLY A 113 -12.53 -1.73 -9.68
CA GLY A 113 -11.82 -1.53 -8.42
C GLY A 113 -10.56 -0.67 -8.49
N LYS A 114 -10.18 -0.14 -9.65
CA LYS A 114 -9.05 0.82 -9.74
C LYS A 114 -9.46 2.19 -9.23
N ILE A 115 -8.47 2.97 -8.80
CA ILE A 115 -8.70 4.33 -8.28
C ILE A 115 -9.25 5.19 -9.41
N LYS A 116 -10.40 5.82 -9.18
CA LYS A 116 -11.03 6.76 -10.10
C LYS A 116 -10.65 8.20 -9.77
N THR A 117 -10.67 8.55 -8.48
CA THR A 117 -10.27 9.89 -8.02
C THR A 117 -9.59 9.85 -6.65
N ILE A 118 -8.70 10.80 -6.40
CA ILE A 118 -8.16 11.15 -5.08
C ILE A 118 -8.22 12.68 -4.95
N GLY A 119 -9.13 13.20 -4.12
CA GLY A 119 -9.41 14.64 -4.09
C GLY A 119 -9.81 15.14 -5.48
N ASN A 120 -9.07 16.13 -6.00
CA ASN A 120 -9.27 16.70 -7.34
C ASN A 120 -8.54 15.95 -8.45
N ILE A 121 -7.74 14.92 -8.11
CA ILE A 121 -6.99 14.14 -9.08
C ILE A 121 -7.89 13.03 -9.62
N ARG A 122 -8.06 12.97 -10.94
CA ARG A 122 -8.80 11.96 -11.70
C ARG A 122 -7.83 11.05 -12.44
N PHE A 123 -8.13 9.76 -12.43
CA PHE A 123 -7.42 8.73 -13.16
C PHE A 123 -8.33 8.13 -14.23
N GLU A 124 -7.81 7.96 -15.43
CA GLU A 124 -8.49 7.25 -16.51
C GLU A 124 -7.67 6.04 -16.96
N TYR A 125 -8.36 4.98 -17.38
CA TYR A 125 -7.73 3.75 -17.85
C TYR A 125 -8.14 3.45 -19.29
N PHE A 126 -7.28 2.72 -20.01
CA PHE A 126 -7.66 2.14 -21.29
C PHE A 126 -8.55 0.92 -21.06
N ASN A 127 -9.82 1.00 -21.48
CA ASN A 127 -10.79 -0.09 -21.34
C ASN A 127 -11.13 -0.81 -22.66
N ALA A 128 -10.44 -0.49 -23.77
CA ALA A 128 -10.70 -1.10 -25.06
C ALA A 128 -10.18 -2.56 -25.14
N THR A 129 -11.07 -3.46 -25.55
CA THR A 129 -10.92 -4.93 -25.53
C THR A 129 -9.74 -5.49 -26.34
N ALA A 130 -9.09 -4.70 -27.20
CA ALA A 130 -8.06 -5.17 -28.14
C ALA A 130 -6.70 -4.46 -28.06
N SER A 131 -6.45 -3.61 -27.05
CA SER A 131 -5.16 -2.90 -26.95
C SER A 131 -4.19 -3.59 -25.99
N LYS A 132 -2.89 -3.59 -26.32
CA LYS A 132 -1.80 -3.92 -25.37
C LYS A 132 -1.75 -2.99 -24.15
N SER A 133 -2.53 -1.91 -24.19
CA SER A 133 -2.64 -0.91 -23.13
C SER A 133 -3.83 -1.16 -22.20
N LYS A 134 -4.60 -2.24 -22.37
CA LYS A 134 -5.79 -2.50 -21.55
C LYS A 134 -5.46 -2.50 -20.06
N GLY A 135 -6.23 -1.76 -19.27
CA GLY A 135 -6.02 -1.56 -17.84
C GLY A 135 -4.85 -0.63 -17.47
N LYS A 136 -4.04 -0.17 -18.43
CA LYS A 136 -3.00 0.84 -18.18
C LYS A 136 -3.62 2.21 -17.95
N ILE A 137 -2.91 3.05 -17.20
CA ILE A 137 -3.31 4.44 -16.98
C ILE A 137 -3.22 5.17 -18.32
N LYS A 138 -4.34 5.76 -18.73
CA LYS A 138 -4.48 6.59 -19.92
C LYS A 138 -4.16 8.04 -19.60
N SER A 139 -4.68 8.56 -18.49
CA SER A 139 -4.46 9.94 -18.08
C SER A 139 -4.58 10.10 -16.57
N ILE A 140 -3.89 11.11 -16.04
CA ILE A 140 -4.03 11.62 -14.68
C ILE A 140 -4.25 13.12 -14.84
N GLN A 141 -5.33 13.65 -14.27
CA GLN A 141 -5.71 15.05 -14.42
C GLN A 141 -6.03 15.62 -13.03
N ASN A 142 -5.61 16.83 -12.75
CA ASN A 142 -6.03 17.56 -11.55
C ASN A 142 -7.09 18.58 -11.95
N GLU A 143 -8.30 18.43 -11.41
CA GLU A 143 -9.42 19.35 -11.66
C GLU A 143 -9.16 20.69 -10.95
N GLY A 144 -8.39 21.55 -11.60
CA GLY A 144 -7.95 22.85 -11.08
C GLY A 144 -6.66 23.38 -11.70
N ASP A 145 -5.86 22.52 -12.33
CA ASP A 145 -4.60 22.92 -12.97
C ASP A 145 -4.83 23.45 -14.39
N ASP A 146 -3.98 24.38 -14.83
CA ASP A 146 -3.89 24.78 -16.23
C ASP A 146 -3.38 23.59 -17.05
N PRO A 147 -4.16 23.08 -18.03
CA PRO A 147 -3.74 21.95 -18.87
C PRO A 147 -2.48 22.24 -19.71
N ALA A 148 -2.01 23.49 -19.79
CA ALA A 148 -0.78 23.90 -20.47
C ALA A 148 0.44 24.08 -19.54
N SER A 149 0.34 23.74 -18.25
CA SER A 149 1.44 23.83 -17.28
C SER A 149 2.61 22.88 -17.59
N ASP A 150 3.85 23.27 -17.25
CA ASP A 150 5.07 22.43 -17.27
C ASP A 150 4.91 21.11 -16.48
N ASP A 151 3.92 21.03 -15.57
CA ASP A 151 3.55 19.82 -14.83
C ASP A 151 3.00 18.69 -15.72
N ALA A 152 2.58 18.99 -16.95
CA ALA A 152 2.11 17.99 -17.90
C ALA A 152 3.21 16.98 -18.28
N LEU A 153 4.47 17.43 -18.40
CA LEU A 153 5.60 16.55 -18.74
C LEU A 153 5.97 15.62 -17.58
N ASN A 154 5.93 16.14 -16.35
CA ASN A 154 6.13 15.35 -15.14
C ASN A 154 5.05 14.27 -15.01
N THR A 155 3.80 14.63 -15.29
CA THR A 155 2.67 13.70 -15.29
C THR A 155 2.83 12.61 -16.34
N TYR A 156 3.30 12.95 -17.55
CA TYR A 156 3.59 11.96 -18.61
C TYR A 156 4.61 10.91 -18.18
N TYR A 157 5.79 11.32 -17.67
CA TYR A 157 6.82 10.38 -17.23
C TYR A 157 6.37 9.53 -16.04
N PHE A 158 5.54 10.10 -15.17
CA PHE A 158 4.93 9.36 -14.08
C PHE A 158 4.00 8.25 -14.59
N ILE A 159 3.13 8.57 -15.55
CA ILE A 159 2.24 7.58 -16.19
C ILE A 159 3.05 6.48 -16.89
N GLU A 160 4.09 6.83 -17.64
CA GLU A 160 4.98 5.85 -18.27
C GLU A 160 5.58 4.89 -17.25
N LYS A 161 6.11 5.42 -16.14
CA LYS A 161 6.67 4.61 -15.06
C LYS A 161 5.64 3.70 -14.39
N LEU A 162 4.41 4.17 -14.19
CA LEU A 162 3.32 3.36 -13.64
C LEU A 162 2.90 2.23 -14.58
N ASN A 163 2.99 2.46 -15.90
CA ASN A 163 2.56 1.52 -16.94
C ASN A 163 3.63 0.49 -17.34
N GLN A 164 4.83 0.57 -16.77
CA GLN A 164 5.94 -0.36 -16.96
C GLN A 164 6.02 -1.46 -15.88
N GLN A 165 5.23 -1.34 -14.80
CA GLN A 165 5.10 -2.34 -13.73
C GLN A 165 4.14 -3.47 -14.14
#